data_AF-A0AAV5ZDM9-F1
#
_entry.id   AF-A0AAV5ZDM9-F1
#
_cell.length_a   1.000
_cell.length_b   1.000
_cell.length_c   1.000
_cell.angle_alpha   90.00
_cell.angle_beta   90.00
_cell.angle_gamma   90.00
#
_symmetry.space_group_name_H-M   'P 1'
#
loop_
_entity.id
_entity.type
_entity.pdbx_description
1 polymer ?
#
loop_
_entity_poly.entity_id
_entity_poly.type
_entity_poly.pdbx_seq_one_letter_code
_entity_poly.pdbx_strand_id
1 'polypeptide(L)'
;MSTALEKLGTGFLFTEGPLWHPRGKFLLFSDMPGDHMRRWSAADGVTTFRKPCNKSNGLTYDRQGRLLACEHASSQVTRTETDGRIVPIATHYEGQQLNSPNDIVCQSDGGIYFSDPPYGRAKFYGVERPQELAFQGVYRVGSDPKTPRLLVDDFDRPNGLCFSLDERRLFVNDTARKHIRVFDVARDGGLSNGRLWAETRGDKPGAPDGMKLDSAGNVYCCGPGGIHVFDPDANLLEVLEMPEHTANFAWGDDDLKSLFITASTSLYRLRRSIAGLPVF
;
A
#
# COMPACT_ATOMS: atom_id res chain seq x y z
N MET A 1 -1.46 24.43 -16.84
CA MET A 1 -2.24 24.99 -15.72
C MET A 1 -1.93 24.14 -14.50
N SER A 2 -1.47 24.73 -13.39
CA SER A 2 -1.27 23.99 -12.13
C SER A 2 -2.63 23.48 -11.66
N THR A 3 -2.80 22.17 -11.55
CA THR A 3 -4.04 21.56 -11.07
C THR A 3 -4.05 21.65 -9.55
N ALA A 4 -5.03 22.36 -8.99
CA ALA A 4 -5.17 22.55 -7.56
C ALA A 4 -5.41 21.22 -6.83
N LEU A 5 -4.81 21.08 -5.64
CA LEU A 5 -5.08 19.98 -4.72
C LEU A 5 -6.50 20.12 -4.16
N GLU A 6 -7.33 19.11 -4.34
CA GLU A 6 -8.72 19.08 -3.88
C GLU A 6 -8.85 18.23 -2.61
N LYS A 7 -9.48 18.76 -1.56
CA LYS A 7 -9.81 17.99 -0.34
C LYS A 7 -11.20 17.37 -0.48
N LEU A 8 -11.27 16.05 -0.51
CA LEU A 8 -12.49 15.28 -0.74
C LEU A 8 -13.22 14.89 0.56
N GLY A 9 -12.49 14.85 1.68
CA GLY A 9 -13.05 14.52 2.99
C GLY A 9 -12.01 14.73 4.09
N THR A 10 -12.46 14.94 5.33
CA THR A 10 -11.60 15.13 6.51
C THR A 10 -12.31 14.67 7.79
N GLY A 11 -11.61 14.67 8.92
CA GLY A 11 -12.13 14.19 10.21
C GLY A 11 -11.90 12.69 10.46
N PHE A 12 -11.00 12.08 9.70
CA PHE A 12 -10.55 10.71 9.91
C PHE A 12 -9.48 10.64 11.00
N LEU A 13 -9.18 9.44 11.51
CA LEU A 13 -8.13 9.25 12.52
C LEU A 13 -6.76 9.06 11.86
N PHE A 14 -6.67 8.17 10.88
CA PHE A 14 -5.48 8.00 10.04
C PHE A 14 -5.87 7.22 8.77
N THR A 15 -5.78 7.89 7.62
CA THR A 15 -6.17 7.34 6.32
C THR A 15 -5.04 6.61 5.62
N GLU A 16 -5.34 5.48 5.00
CA GLU A 16 -4.38 4.54 4.41
C GLU A 16 -5.00 3.72 3.26
N GLY A 17 -4.18 2.95 2.57
CA GLY A 17 -4.55 1.90 1.63
C GLY A 17 -5.62 2.27 0.59
N PRO A 18 -5.52 3.41 -0.12
CA PRO A 18 -6.50 3.77 -1.12
C PRO A 18 -6.45 2.81 -2.32
N LEU A 19 -7.61 2.45 -2.84
CA LEU A 19 -7.78 1.50 -3.93
C LEU A 19 -8.96 1.91 -4.82
N TRP A 20 -8.67 2.23 -6.08
CA TRP A 20 -9.70 2.60 -7.05
C TRP A 20 -10.38 1.38 -7.64
N HIS A 21 -11.72 1.38 -7.66
CA HIS A 21 -12.51 0.39 -8.37
C HIS A 21 -12.94 0.94 -9.74
N PRO A 22 -12.34 0.50 -10.87
CA PRO A 22 -12.53 1.14 -12.17
C PRO A 22 -13.98 1.02 -12.70
N ARG A 23 -14.62 -0.15 -12.55
CA ARG A 23 -16.01 -0.34 -13.02
C ARG A 23 -17.07 0.34 -12.14
N GLY A 24 -16.90 0.28 -10.82
CA GLY A 24 -17.82 0.89 -9.85
C GLY A 24 -17.62 2.39 -9.67
N LYS A 25 -16.51 2.95 -10.18
CA LYS A 25 -16.14 4.38 -10.09
C LYS A 25 -16.17 4.93 -8.66
N PHE A 26 -15.55 4.17 -7.75
CA PHE A 26 -15.38 4.56 -6.36
C PHE A 26 -13.98 4.19 -5.86
N LEU A 27 -13.51 4.92 -4.86
CA LEU A 27 -12.29 4.64 -4.13
C LEU A 27 -12.65 3.93 -2.82
N LEU A 28 -11.97 2.85 -2.48
CA LEU A 28 -11.91 2.34 -1.12
C LEU A 28 -10.66 2.89 -0.42
N PHE A 29 -10.72 3.12 0.88
CA PHE A 29 -9.55 3.48 1.68
C PHE A 29 -9.80 3.13 3.15
N SER A 30 -8.74 2.93 3.91
CA SER A 30 -8.80 2.56 5.31
C SER A 30 -8.71 3.79 6.20
N ASP A 31 -9.65 4.00 7.12
CA ASP A 31 -9.53 4.88 8.30
C ASP A 31 -9.18 3.99 9.50
N MET A 32 -7.94 3.52 9.47
CA MET A 32 -7.51 2.29 10.10
C MET A 32 -7.61 2.31 11.65
N PRO A 33 -7.23 3.38 12.38
CA PRO A 33 -7.41 3.40 13.84
C PRO A 33 -8.88 3.33 14.25
N GLY A 34 -9.79 3.76 13.37
CA GLY A 34 -11.24 3.76 13.57
C GLY A 34 -11.93 2.44 13.23
N ASP A 35 -11.15 1.42 12.82
CA ASP A 35 -11.62 0.11 12.37
C ASP A 35 -12.69 0.23 11.27
N HIS A 36 -12.38 1.07 10.28
CA HIS A 36 -13.37 1.52 9.30
C HIS A 36 -12.78 1.56 7.90
N MET A 37 -13.27 0.70 7.00
CA MET A 37 -13.01 0.81 5.57
C MET A 37 -14.05 1.74 4.94
N ARG A 38 -13.57 2.85 4.40
CA ARG A 38 -14.36 3.91 3.78
C ARG A 38 -14.50 3.67 2.28
N ARG A 39 -15.54 4.29 1.71
CA ARG A 39 -15.76 4.42 0.26
C ARG A 39 -15.88 5.90 -0.08
N TRP A 40 -15.27 6.35 -1.15
CA TRP A 40 -15.53 7.65 -1.74
C TRP A 40 -16.03 7.49 -3.18
N SER A 41 -17.07 8.23 -3.55
CA SER A 41 -17.45 8.41 -4.95
C SER A 41 -17.85 9.86 -5.20
N ALA A 42 -17.81 10.30 -6.45
CA ALA A 42 -18.23 11.66 -6.81
C ALA A 42 -19.71 11.92 -6.48
N ALA A 43 -20.56 10.88 -6.52
CA ALA A 43 -22.00 11.01 -6.24
C ALA A 43 -22.31 11.07 -4.73
N ASP A 44 -21.66 10.21 -3.95
CA ASP A 44 -22.04 10.00 -2.54
C ASP A 44 -21.10 10.72 -1.54
N GLY A 45 -19.98 11.26 -2.00
CA GLY A 45 -18.89 11.68 -1.12
C GLY A 45 -18.33 10.47 -0.35
N VAL A 46 -17.91 10.70 0.90
CA VAL A 46 -17.35 9.63 1.76
C VAL A 46 -18.46 8.91 2.53
N THR A 47 -18.52 7.58 2.37
CA THR A 47 -19.45 6.68 3.06
C THR A 47 -18.71 5.49 3.68
N THR A 48 -19.43 4.68 4.46
CA THR A 48 -18.93 3.42 5.03
C THR A 48 -18.99 2.31 3.98
N PHE A 49 -17.88 1.61 3.76
CA PHE A 49 -17.89 0.34 3.00
C PHE A 49 -18.01 -0.86 3.93
N ARG A 50 -17.17 -0.92 4.97
CA ARG A 50 -17.14 -2.03 5.94
C ARG A 50 -16.71 -1.54 7.32
N LYS A 51 -17.44 -1.94 8.35
CA LYS A 51 -17.12 -1.74 9.77
C LYS A 51 -17.80 -2.82 10.62
N PRO A 52 -17.09 -3.56 11.49
CA PRO A 52 -15.63 -3.56 11.68
C PRO A 52 -14.88 -4.11 10.45
N CYS A 53 -13.59 -3.77 10.31
CA CYS A 53 -12.71 -4.26 9.24
C CYS A 53 -11.36 -4.80 9.76
N ASN A 54 -11.29 -5.13 11.06
CA ASN A 54 -10.08 -5.58 11.76
C ASN A 54 -8.88 -4.62 11.60
N LYS A 55 -9.16 -3.32 11.61
CA LYS A 55 -8.18 -2.26 11.34
C LYS A 55 -7.42 -2.56 10.03
N SER A 56 -8.18 -2.74 8.96
CA SER A 56 -7.62 -2.92 7.61
C SER A 56 -6.68 -1.77 7.27
N ASN A 57 -5.57 -2.07 6.61
CA ASN A 57 -4.58 -1.10 6.16
C ASN A 57 -4.51 -1.10 4.63
N GLY A 58 -3.42 -1.59 4.03
CA GLY A 58 -3.24 -1.70 2.58
C GLY A 58 -4.28 -2.58 1.91
N LEU A 59 -4.73 -2.14 0.73
CA LEU A 59 -5.76 -2.79 -0.07
C LEU A 59 -5.27 -2.97 -1.51
N THR A 60 -5.62 -4.10 -2.13
CA THR A 60 -5.48 -4.29 -3.57
C THR A 60 -6.56 -5.23 -4.11
N TYR A 61 -6.57 -5.49 -5.41
CA TYR A 61 -7.37 -6.55 -6.00
C TYR A 61 -6.48 -7.70 -6.43
N ASP A 62 -6.98 -8.92 -6.33
CA ASP A 62 -6.39 -10.03 -7.08
C ASP A 62 -6.79 -9.98 -8.56
N ARG A 63 -6.23 -10.88 -9.37
CA ARG A 63 -6.52 -10.96 -10.81
C ARG A 63 -7.94 -11.39 -11.17
N GLN A 64 -8.76 -11.72 -10.18
CA GLN A 64 -10.19 -12.02 -10.34
C GLN A 64 -11.07 -10.84 -9.89
N GLY A 65 -10.47 -9.72 -9.47
CA GLY A 65 -11.18 -8.54 -8.97
C GLY A 65 -11.70 -8.71 -7.54
N ARG A 66 -11.20 -9.70 -6.78
CA ARG A 66 -11.55 -9.88 -5.37
C ARG A 66 -10.68 -8.96 -4.51
N LEU A 67 -11.30 -8.32 -3.52
CA LEU A 67 -10.61 -7.40 -2.62
C LEU A 67 -9.66 -8.18 -1.71
N LEU A 68 -8.39 -7.79 -1.71
CA LEU A 68 -7.37 -8.21 -0.77
C LEU A 68 -7.15 -7.10 0.25
N ALA A 69 -7.00 -7.45 1.52
CA ALA A 69 -6.76 -6.51 2.59
C ALA A 69 -5.69 -7.02 3.57
N CYS A 70 -4.79 -6.13 3.96
CA CYS A 70 -3.92 -6.30 5.11
C CYS A 70 -4.69 -5.90 6.39
N GLU A 71 -4.72 -6.74 7.42
CA GLU A 71 -5.45 -6.49 8.66
C GLU A 71 -4.51 -6.45 9.88
N HIS A 72 -4.40 -5.28 10.50
CA HIS A 72 -3.52 -5.09 11.66
C HIS A 72 -4.03 -5.78 12.93
N ALA A 73 -5.35 -5.76 13.18
CA ALA A 73 -5.90 -6.30 14.42
C ALA A 73 -5.86 -7.83 14.47
N SER A 74 -6.03 -8.49 13.31
CA SER A 74 -6.04 -9.96 13.20
C SER A 74 -4.67 -10.56 12.85
N SER A 75 -3.70 -9.75 12.39
CA SER A 75 -2.40 -10.18 11.82
C SER A 75 -2.55 -11.07 10.60
N GLN A 76 -3.39 -10.67 9.64
CA GLN A 76 -3.71 -11.50 8.49
C GLN A 76 -3.75 -10.69 7.20
N VAL A 77 -3.50 -11.38 6.10
CA VAL A 77 -3.98 -10.94 4.79
C VAL A 77 -5.29 -11.67 4.54
N THR A 78 -6.33 -10.95 4.15
CA THR A 78 -7.64 -11.52 3.84
C THR A 78 -8.04 -11.26 2.39
N ARG A 79 -8.94 -12.10 1.88
CA ARG A 79 -9.59 -11.96 0.58
C ARG A 79 -11.10 -11.95 0.77
N THR A 80 -11.78 -11.00 0.16
CA THR A 80 -13.24 -10.96 0.10
C THR A 80 -13.68 -11.71 -1.15
N GLU A 81 -14.30 -12.87 -0.96
CA GLU A 81 -14.86 -13.69 -2.03
C GLU A 81 -16.10 -13.02 -2.65
N THR A 82 -16.51 -13.50 -3.83
CA THR A 82 -17.62 -12.90 -4.60
C THR A 82 -18.98 -12.98 -3.90
N ASP A 83 -19.14 -13.92 -2.97
CA ASP A 83 -20.32 -14.06 -2.10
C ASP A 83 -20.27 -13.13 -0.86
N GLY A 84 -19.23 -12.32 -0.73
CA GLY A 84 -19.00 -11.41 0.40
C GLY A 84 -18.26 -12.04 1.58
N ARG A 85 -17.98 -13.34 1.57
CA ARG A 85 -17.23 -14.02 2.64
C ARG A 85 -15.79 -13.52 2.67
N ILE A 86 -15.29 -13.23 3.86
CA ILE A 86 -13.90 -12.83 4.08
C ILE A 86 -13.11 -14.06 4.52
N VAL A 87 -12.04 -14.39 3.78
CA VAL A 87 -11.19 -15.56 4.06
C VAL A 87 -9.76 -15.14 4.33
N PRO A 88 -9.10 -15.69 5.36
CA PRO A 88 -7.67 -15.50 5.54
C PRO A 88 -6.89 -16.21 4.45
N ILE A 89 -5.88 -15.52 3.91
CA ILE A 89 -4.95 -16.04 2.89
C ILE A 89 -3.47 -15.97 3.31
N ALA A 90 -3.17 -15.41 4.48
CA ALA A 90 -1.90 -15.52 5.18
C ALA A 90 -2.12 -15.15 6.64
N THR A 91 -1.61 -15.96 7.58
CA THR A 91 -1.81 -15.74 9.02
C THR A 91 -0.57 -16.02 9.85
N HIS A 92 0.20 -17.05 9.46
CA HIS A 92 1.39 -17.49 10.17
C HIS A 92 2.53 -17.79 9.19
N TYR A 93 3.76 -17.68 9.67
CA TYR A 93 4.97 -18.19 9.03
C TYR A 93 5.69 -19.10 10.02
N GLU A 94 5.99 -20.34 9.61
CA GLU A 94 6.64 -21.35 10.48
C GLU A 94 5.96 -21.51 11.85
N GLY A 95 4.63 -21.46 11.87
CA GLY A 95 3.82 -21.61 13.08
C GLY A 95 3.72 -20.35 13.96
N GLN A 96 4.44 -19.28 13.64
CA GLN A 96 4.40 -17.99 14.34
C GLN A 96 3.48 -17.01 13.61
N GLN A 97 2.69 -16.26 14.36
CA GLN A 97 1.78 -15.26 13.79
C GLN A 97 2.56 -14.16 13.06
N LEU A 98 2.08 -13.74 11.89
CA LEU A 98 2.62 -12.58 11.17
C LEU A 98 2.59 -11.33 12.07
N ASN A 99 3.52 -10.40 11.90
CA ASN A 99 3.59 -9.18 12.71
C ASN A 99 2.29 -8.38 12.59
N SER A 100 2.06 -7.76 11.45
CA SER A 100 0.86 -7.02 11.08
C SER A 100 1.02 -6.60 9.62
N PRO A 101 0.52 -7.41 8.66
CA PRO A 101 0.63 -7.08 7.24
C PRO A 101 0.20 -5.64 6.97
N ASN A 102 0.95 -4.89 6.17
CA ASN A 102 0.83 -3.43 6.10
C ASN A 102 0.39 -2.93 4.73
N ASP A 103 1.18 -3.17 3.68
CA ASP A 103 0.81 -2.88 2.28
C ASP A 103 0.91 -4.14 1.40
N ILE A 104 0.20 -4.13 0.26
CA ILE A 104 -0.04 -5.32 -0.55
C ILE A 104 -0.18 -5.02 -2.04
N VAL A 105 0.44 -5.86 -2.88
CA VAL A 105 0.31 -5.82 -4.34
C VAL A 105 0.07 -7.21 -4.91
N CYS A 106 -0.66 -7.30 -6.02
CA CYS A 106 -0.85 -8.53 -6.77
C CYS A 106 -0.07 -8.45 -8.09
N GLN A 107 0.77 -9.44 -8.36
CA GLN A 107 1.52 -9.61 -9.61
C GLN A 107 0.63 -10.17 -10.73
N SER A 108 1.00 -9.97 -12.00
CA SER A 108 0.22 -10.44 -13.17
C SER A 108 0.00 -11.95 -13.22
N ASP A 109 0.90 -12.73 -12.62
CA ASP A 109 0.77 -14.19 -12.47
C ASP A 109 -0.20 -14.62 -11.36
N GLY A 110 -0.76 -13.66 -10.61
CA GLY A 110 -1.65 -13.88 -9.48
C GLY A 110 -0.95 -14.02 -8.13
N GLY A 111 0.39 -13.96 -8.09
CA GLY A 111 1.16 -13.92 -6.85
C GLY A 111 0.84 -12.67 -6.03
N ILE A 112 0.67 -12.83 -4.72
CA ILE A 112 0.31 -11.73 -3.81
C ILE A 112 1.52 -11.43 -2.94
N TYR A 113 2.00 -10.19 -2.95
CA TYR A 113 3.16 -9.75 -2.20
C TYR A 113 2.72 -8.76 -1.14
N PHE A 114 3.24 -8.87 0.08
CA PHE A 114 2.92 -7.95 1.15
C PHE A 114 4.09 -7.74 2.11
N SER A 115 4.12 -6.58 2.75
CA SER A 115 5.06 -6.23 3.81
C SER A 115 4.47 -6.57 5.18
N ASP A 116 5.31 -6.99 6.13
CA ASP A 116 4.91 -7.38 7.48
C ASP A 116 5.72 -6.68 8.60
N PRO A 117 5.64 -5.33 8.71
CA PRO A 117 6.17 -4.58 9.83
C PRO A 117 5.27 -4.74 11.09
N PRO A 118 5.70 -4.29 12.28
CA PRO A 118 4.94 -4.46 13.52
C PRO A 118 4.04 -3.27 13.88
N TYR A 119 3.70 -2.37 12.96
CA TYR A 119 2.88 -1.20 13.28
C TYR A 119 1.54 -1.56 13.96
N GLY A 120 0.89 -2.63 13.50
CA GLY A 120 -0.36 -3.15 14.07
C GLY A 120 -0.23 -3.81 15.44
N ARG A 121 0.98 -3.85 16.01
CA ARG A 121 1.25 -4.23 17.41
C ARG A 121 1.22 -3.03 18.36
N ALA A 122 1.04 -1.81 17.86
CA ALA A 122 0.85 -0.60 18.67
C ALA A 122 -0.64 -0.26 18.85
N LYS A 123 -1.03 0.27 20.03
CA LYS A 123 -2.42 0.56 20.39
C LYS A 123 -3.18 1.44 19.39
N PHE A 124 -2.52 2.46 18.85
CA PHE A 124 -3.15 3.38 17.89
C PHE A 124 -3.41 2.67 16.55
N TYR A 125 -2.38 2.04 15.98
CA TYR A 125 -2.48 1.46 14.65
C TYR A 125 -3.08 0.05 14.60
N GLY A 126 -3.22 -0.63 15.74
CA GLY A 126 -3.65 -2.03 15.78
C GLY A 126 -4.13 -2.45 17.17
N VAL A 127 -3.68 -3.62 17.62
CA VAL A 127 -3.93 -4.16 18.96
C VAL A 127 -2.59 -4.38 19.64
N GLU A 128 -2.42 -3.83 20.84
CA GLU A 128 -1.18 -3.99 21.59
C GLU A 128 -0.95 -5.45 22.00
N ARG A 129 0.14 -6.05 21.49
CA ARG A 129 0.54 -7.44 21.78
C ARG A 129 2.00 -7.66 21.35
N PRO A 130 2.74 -8.59 21.95
CA PRO A 130 4.10 -8.91 21.53
C PRO A 130 4.18 -9.37 20.07
N GLN A 131 5.33 -9.15 19.43
CA GLN A 131 5.68 -9.83 18.18
C GLN A 131 6.06 -11.29 18.49
N GLU A 132 5.75 -12.20 17.57
CA GLU A 132 6.24 -13.58 17.62
C GLU A 132 7.49 -13.72 16.76
N LEU A 133 7.44 -13.25 15.52
CA LEU A 133 8.58 -13.22 14.61
C LEU A 133 9.68 -12.26 15.09
N ALA A 134 10.93 -12.69 14.97
CA ALA A 134 12.12 -11.91 15.36
C ALA A 134 12.56 -10.86 14.31
N PHE A 135 11.86 -10.79 13.17
CA PHE A 135 12.24 -9.98 12.00
C PHE A 135 11.00 -9.30 11.38
N GLN A 136 11.24 -8.44 10.37
CA GLN A 136 10.20 -7.79 9.59
C GLN A 136 10.38 -8.17 8.12
N GLY A 137 9.41 -8.89 7.58
CA GLY A 137 9.56 -9.57 6.30
C GLY A 137 8.76 -8.94 5.16
N VAL A 138 9.16 -9.31 3.93
CA VAL A 138 8.32 -9.26 2.74
C VAL A 138 8.00 -10.69 2.34
N TYR A 139 6.72 -10.96 2.10
CA TYR A 139 6.20 -12.29 1.84
C TYR A 139 5.53 -12.36 0.47
N ARG A 140 5.44 -13.59 -0.07
CA ARG A 140 4.60 -13.94 -1.21
C ARG A 140 3.61 -15.04 -0.85
N VAL A 141 2.35 -14.86 -1.21
CA VAL A 141 1.35 -15.93 -1.25
C VAL A 141 1.20 -16.38 -2.70
N GLY A 142 1.37 -17.68 -2.93
CA GLY A 142 1.17 -18.32 -4.22
C GLY A 142 -0.23 -18.91 -4.36
N SER A 143 -0.34 -20.04 -5.07
CA SER A 143 -1.62 -20.75 -5.27
C SER A 143 -2.18 -21.39 -4.00
N ASP A 144 -1.33 -21.68 -3.00
CA ASP A 144 -1.78 -22.09 -1.67
C ASP A 144 -1.89 -20.87 -0.75
N PRO A 145 -3.11 -20.39 -0.46
CA PRO A 145 -3.35 -19.22 0.37
C PRO A 145 -3.15 -19.49 1.87
N LYS A 146 -2.44 -20.54 2.30
CA LYS A 146 -2.20 -20.78 3.72
C LYS A 146 -0.73 -20.78 4.12
N THR A 147 0.17 -20.69 3.16
CA THR A 147 1.61 -20.82 3.41
C THR A 147 2.36 -19.68 2.74
N PRO A 148 2.43 -18.49 3.37
CA PRO A 148 3.23 -17.40 2.83
C PRO A 148 4.70 -17.82 2.78
N ARG A 149 5.36 -17.58 1.64
CA ARG A 149 6.80 -17.73 1.46
C ARG A 149 7.48 -16.45 1.88
N LEU A 150 8.42 -16.52 2.83
CA LEU A 150 9.31 -15.42 3.14
C LEU A 150 10.24 -15.16 1.96
N LEU A 151 10.36 -13.89 1.54
CA LEU A 151 11.23 -13.49 0.44
C LEU A 151 12.50 -12.80 0.95
N VAL A 152 12.34 -11.91 1.92
CA VAL A 152 13.39 -11.05 2.49
C VAL A 152 12.99 -10.67 3.91
N ASP A 153 13.94 -10.62 4.86
CA ASP A 153 13.71 -10.38 6.30
C ASP A 153 14.66 -9.35 6.94
N ASP A 154 15.51 -8.70 6.14
CA ASP A 154 16.55 -7.76 6.60
C ASP A 154 16.06 -6.28 6.65
N PHE A 155 14.75 -6.04 6.65
CA PHE A 155 14.15 -4.71 6.81
C PHE A 155 13.99 -4.30 8.27
N ASP A 156 14.00 -2.99 8.55
CA ASP A 156 13.60 -2.47 9.87
C ASP A 156 12.09 -2.21 9.92
N ARG A 157 11.56 -1.48 8.94
CA ARG A 157 10.11 -1.28 8.77
C ARG A 157 9.73 -1.34 7.28
N PRO A 158 9.61 -2.54 6.68
CA PRO A 158 9.15 -2.66 5.31
C PRO A 158 7.72 -2.12 5.22
N ASN A 159 7.43 -1.24 4.28
CA ASN A 159 6.11 -0.63 4.16
C ASN A 159 5.58 -0.76 2.72
N GLY A 160 5.55 0.31 1.93
CA GLY A 160 5.02 0.27 0.57
C GLY A 160 5.88 -0.58 -0.35
N LEU A 161 5.22 -1.20 -1.33
CA LEU A 161 5.86 -1.97 -2.38
C LEU A 161 5.15 -1.83 -3.73
N CYS A 162 5.89 -1.87 -4.83
CA CYS A 162 5.34 -1.90 -6.17
C CYS A 162 6.29 -2.56 -7.19
N PHE A 163 5.73 -3.19 -8.22
CA PHE A 163 6.50 -3.79 -9.32
C PHE A 163 6.83 -2.78 -10.41
N SER A 164 7.99 -2.90 -11.06
CA SER A 164 8.24 -2.25 -12.36
C SER A 164 7.20 -2.64 -13.41
N LEU A 165 7.09 -1.86 -14.49
CA LEU A 165 6.10 -2.11 -15.57
C LEU A 165 6.17 -3.52 -16.17
N ASP A 166 7.37 -4.11 -16.24
CA ASP A 166 7.62 -5.47 -16.73
C ASP A 166 7.60 -6.54 -15.63
N GLU A 167 7.31 -6.14 -14.38
CA GLU A 167 7.30 -6.94 -13.15
C GLU A 167 8.60 -7.70 -12.86
N ARG A 168 9.72 -7.32 -13.50
CA ARG A 168 11.04 -7.93 -13.26
C ARG A 168 11.76 -7.34 -12.07
N ARG A 169 11.29 -6.20 -11.55
CA ARG A 169 11.80 -5.55 -10.35
C ARG A 169 10.67 -5.35 -9.36
N LEU A 170 10.94 -5.59 -8.08
CA LEU A 170 10.08 -5.19 -6.98
C LEU A 170 10.79 -4.11 -6.18
N PHE A 171 10.13 -2.97 -6.01
CA PHE A 171 10.56 -1.91 -5.11
C PHE A 171 9.86 -2.08 -3.77
N VAL A 172 10.60 -1.93 -2.68
CA VAL A 172 10.09 -1.98 -1.31
C VAL A 172 10.79 -0.89 -0.52
N ASN A 173 10.02 -0.04 0.17
CA ASN A 173 10.62 0.96 1.03
C ASN A 173 10.75 0.50 2.49
N ASP A 174 11.64 1.18 3.21
CA ASP A 174 11.87 1.00 4.65
C ASP A 174 11.64 2.34 5.34
N THR A 175 10.52 2.44 6.07
CA THR A 175 10.11 3.69 6.73
C THR A 175 11.17 4.18 7.72
N ALA A 176 11.75 3.27 8.50
CA ALA A 176 12.71 3.64 9.55
C ALA A 176 14.06 4.04 8.96
N ARG A 177 14.50 3.37 7.89
CA ARG A 177 15.77 3.68 7.20
C ARG A 177 15.65 4.78 6.14
N LYS A 178 14.43 5.25 5.86
CA LYS A 178 14.12 6.34 4.91
C LYS A 178 14.62 6.08 3.48
N HIS A 179 14.55 4.82 3.04
CA HIS A 179 15.03 4.43 1.73
C HIS A 179 14.07 3.52 0.96
N ILE A 180 14.34 3.35 -0.32
CA ILE A 180 13.69 2.42 -1.23
C ILE A 180 14.76 1.43 -1.68
N ARG A 181 14.49 0.14 -1.50
CA ARG A 181 15.29 -0.95 -2.08
C ARG A 181 14.60 -1.49 -3.32
N VAL A 182 15.41 -2.02 -4.23
CA VAL A 182 14.94 -2.74 -5.43
C VAL A 182 15.52 -4.15 -5.44
N PHE A 183 14.71 -5.10 -5.87
CA PHE A 183 15.04 -6.51 -5.99
C PHE A 183 14.72 -7.01 -7.39
N ASP A 184 15.50 -7.96 -7.88
CA ASP A 184 15.19 -8.67 -9.11
C ASP A 184 14.18 -9.78 -8.79
N VAL A 185 13.12 -9.89 -9.60
CA VAL A 185 12.02 -10.85 -9.43
C VAL A 185 12.26 -12.05 -10.34
N ALA A 186 12.41 -13.23 -9.72
CA ALA A 186 12.59 -14.49 -10.42
C ALA A 186 11.25 -15.02 -10.99
N ARG A 187 11.32 -15.98 -11.92
CA ARG A 187 10.13 -16.59 -12.55
C ARG A 187 9.21 -17.31 -11.56
N ASP A 188 9.75 -17.81 -10.45
CA ASP A 188 8.99 -18.44 -9.36
C ASP A 188 8.43 -17.42 -8.34
N GLY A 189 8.66 -16.13 -8.60
CA GLY A 189 8.30 -15.01 -7.74
C GLY A 189 9.29 -14.73 -6.60
N GLY A 190 10.42 -15.43 -6.54
CA GLY A 190 11.48 -15.15 -5.55
C GLY A 190 12.15 -13.79 -5.78
N LEU A 191 12.77 -13.25 -4.73
CA LEU A 191 13.53 -12.00 -4.80
C LEU A 191 15.03 -12.26 -4.66
N SER A 192 15.84 -11.49 -5.38
CA SER A 192 17.31 -11.56 -5.32
C SER A 192 17.93 -10.19 -5.59
N ASN A 193 19.26 -10.06 -5.39
CA ASN A 193 20.04 -8.85 -5.71
C ASN A 193 19.48 -7.56 -5.09
N GLY A 194 18.99 -7.66 -3.85
CA GLY A 194 18.46 -6.53 -3.10
C GLY A 194 19.51 -5.43 -2.91
N ARG A 195 19.18 -4.21 -3.34
CA ARG A 195 20.10 -3.06 -3.30
C ARG A 195 19.35 -1.77 -3.02
N LEU A 196 20.05 -0.80 -2.45
CA LEU A 196 19.54 0.57 -2.33
C LEU A 196 19.22 1.10 -3.74
N TRP A 197 18.04 1.69 -3.91
CA TRP A 197 17.62 2.32 -5.16
C TRP A 197 17.56 3.85 -5.01
N ALA A 198 16.81 4.34 -4.02
CA ALA A 198 16.69 5.76 -3.73
C ALA A 198 16.52 6.01 -2.23
N GLU A 199 16.68 7.26 -1.80
CA GLU A 199 16.37 7.70 -0.45
C GLU A 199 15.34 8.84 -0.51
N THR A 200 14.36 8.84 0.40
CA THR A 200 13.38 9.93 0.49
C THR A 200 13.88 10.96 1.52
N ARG A 201 14.68 11.92 1.07
CA ARG A 201 15.30 12.93 1.94
C ARG A 201 14.50 14.24 1.94
N GLY A 202 14.43 14.90 3.08
CA GLY A 202 13.85 16.24 3.18
C GLY A 202 13.69 16.68 4.63
N ASP A 203 13.54 18.00 4.82
CA ASP A 203 13.50 18.62 6.16
C ASP A 203 12.07 18.73 6.73
N LYS A 204 11.06 18.46 5.91
CA LYS A 204 9.65 18.43 6.32
C LYS A 204 9.30 17.10 7.02
N PRO A 205 8.27 17.06 7.88
CA PRO A 205 7.81 15.80 8.48
C PRO A 205 7.38 14.77 7.42
N GLY A 206 7.52 13.48 7.77
CA GLY A 206 7.15 12.35 6.92
C GLY A 206 8.26 11.31 6.79
N ALA A 207 7.92 10.14 6.26
CA ALA A 207 8.83 9.03 5.97
C ALA A 207 8.29 8.21 4.78
N PRO A 208 9.07 7.29 4.18
CA PRO A 208 8.54 6.34 3.21
C PRO A 208 7.36 5.56 3.75
N ASP A 209 6.32 5.44 2.93
CA ASP A 209 5.07 4.77 3.30
C ASP A 209 4.46 4.12 2.05
N GLY A 210 3.27 4.47 1.59
CA GLY A 210 2.74 3.99 0.31
C GLY A 210 3.61 4.35 -0.90
N MET A 211 3.76 3.40 -1.84
CA MET A 211 4.48 3.62 -3.10
C MET A 211 3.88 2.87 -4.28
N LYS A 212 3.98 3.44 -5.49
CA LYS A 212 3.38 2.93 -6.74
C LYS A 212 4.09 3.55 -7.95
N LEU A 213 3.77 3.08 -9.17
CA LEU A 213 4.29 3.65 -10.42
C LEU A 213 3.21 4.28 -11.29
N ASP A 214 3.63 5.21 -12.13
CA ASP A 214 2.83 5.67 -13.27
C ASP A 214 3.12 4.85 -14.56
N SER A 215 2.36 5.12 -15.61
CA SER A 215 2.48 4.48 -16.93
C SER A 215 3.76 4.81 -17.70
N ALA A 216 4.55 5.80 -17.26
CA ALA A 216 5.87 6.09 -17.80
C ALA A 216 7.00 5.38 -17.03
N GLY A 217 6.67 4.68 -15.93
CA GLY A 217 7.63 3.99 -15.09
C GLY A 217 8.26 4.87 -14.01
N ASN A 218 7.72 6.06 -13.74
CA ASN A 218 8.17 6.88 -12.63
C ASN A 218 7.66 6.29 -11.31
N VAL A 219 8.55 6.14 -10.33
CA VAL A 219 8.23 5.62 -9.00
C VAL A 219 7.80 6.77 -8.10
N TYR A 220 6.60 6.69 -7.58
CA TYR A 220 6.07 7.59 -6.56
C TYR A 220 6.21 6.90 -5.20
N CYS A 221 6.69 7.63 -4.19
CA CYS A 221 6.78 7.15 -2.82
C CYS A 221 6.42 8.29 -1.86
N CYS A 222 5.57 8.02 -0.86
CA CYS A 222 5.40 8.93 0.26
C CYS A 222 6.77 9.21 0.92
N GLY A 223 6.92 10.37 1.56
CA GLY A 223 8.17 10.76 2.16
C GLY A 223 8.07 12.09 2.92
N PRO A 224 9.20 12.61 3.41
CA PRO A 224 9.29 13.95 3.98
C PRO A 224 8.63 15.00 3.09
N GLY A 225 7.60 15.68 3.59
CA GLY A 225 6.90 16.78 2.92
C GLY A 225 5.83 16.41 1.89
N GLY A 226 5.65 15.13 1.56
CA GLY A 226 4.63 14.69 0.59
C GLY A 226 5.04 13.47 -0.22
N ILE A 227 4.82 13.49 -1.53
CA ILE A 227 5.10 12.33 -2.41
C ILE A 227 6.29 12.64 -3.30
N HIS A 228 7.36 11.86 -3.15
CA HIS A 228 8.59 11.95 -3.93
C HIS A 228 8.40 11.18 -5.23
N VAL A 229 8.71 11.81 -6.36
CA VAL A 229 8.58 11.23 -7.70
C VAL A 229 9.98 11.03 -8.27
N PHE A 230 10.32 9.80 -8.57
CA PHE A 230 11.60 9.41 -9.15
C PHE A 230 11.41 8.89 -10.57
N ASP A 231 12.35 9.18 -11.45
CA ASP A 231 12.42 8.49 -12.75
C ASP A 231 12.88 7.02 -12.58
N PRO A 232 12.83 6.18 -13.64
CA PRO A 232 13.25 4.78 -13.56
C PRO A 232 14.72 4.55 -13.13
N ASP A 233 15.56 5.58 -13.20
CA ASP A 233 16.98 5.57 -12.88
C ASP A 233 17.27 6.16 -11.48
N ALA A 234 16.22 6.35 -10.66
CA ALA A 234 16.27 6.87 -9.29
C ALA A 234 16.60 8.36 -9.16
N ASN A 235 16.49 9.15 -10.23
CA ASN A 235 16.63 10.61 -10.11
C ASN A 235 15.33 11.20 -9.58
N LEU A 236 15.42 12.02 -8.52
CA LEU A 236 14.28 12.75 -7.98
C LEU A 236 13.84 13.83 -8.97
N LEU A 237 12.62 13.71 -9.48
CA LEU A 237 12.01 14.66 -10.42
C LEU A 237 11.28 15.79 -9.69
N GLU A 238 10.48 15.46 -8.68
CA GLU A 238 9.71 16.42 -7.88
C GLU A 238 9.29 15.84 -6.53
N VAL A 239 8.89 16.72 -5.62
CA VAL A 239 8.14 16.35 -4.40
C VAL A 239 6.78 17.04 -4.48
N LEU A 240 5.71 16.24 -4.54
CA LEU A 240 4.33 16.73 -4.48
C LEU A 240 4.04 17.13 -3.04
N GLU A 241 4.11 18.43 -2.77
CA GLU A 241 3.91 18.93 -1.41
C GLU A 241 2.48 18.69 -0.93
N MET A 242 2.36 18.16 0.29
CA MET A 242 1.07 17.87 0.91
C MET A 242 0.92 18.65 2.22
N PRO A 243 -0.31 19.11 2.54
CA PRO A 243 -0.58 19.85 3.78
C PRO A 243 -0.57 18.97 5.04
N GLU A 244 -0.60 17.64 4.87
CA GLU A 244 -0.62 16.65 5.94
C GLU A 244 0.41 15.55 5.66
N HIS A 245 0.80 14.81 6.70
CA HIS A 245 1.65 13.63 6.53
C HIS A 245 0.92 12.61 5.64
N THR A 246 1.50 12.36 4.47
CA THR A 246 0.95 11.50 3.44
C THR A 246 1.31 10.05 3.73
N ALA A 247 0.29 9.20 3.85
CA ALA A 247 0.47 7.79 4.15
C ALA A 247 0.47 6.97 2.86
N ASN A 248 -0.47 7.22 1.94
CA ASN A 248 -0.58 6.41 0.72
C ASN A 248 -1.37 7.16 -0.37
N PHE A 249 -1.43 6.57 -1.57
CA PHE A 249 -2.14 7.14 -2.71
C PHE A 249 -2.48 6.07 -3.75
N ALA A 250 -3.43 6.34 -4.64
CA ALA A 250 -3.79 5.49 -5.78
C ALA A 250 -4.28 6.32 -6.96
N TRP A 251 -4.06 5.84 -8.18
CA TRP A 251 -4.64 6.45 -9.37
C TRP A 251 -6.07 5.97 -9.55
N GLY A 252 -6.92 6.86 -10.05
CA GLY A 252 -8.29 6.56 -10.41
C GLY A 252 -8.87 7.57 -11.38
N ASP A 253 -10.20 7.62 -11.44
CA ASP A 253 -10.99 8.15 -12.56
C ASP A 253 -10.76 7.38 -13.88
N ASP A 254 -11.63 7.60 -14.86
CA ASP A 254 -11.66 6.81 -16.11
C ASP A 254 -10.37 6.91 -16.93
N ASP A 255 -9.64 8.03 -16.80
CA ASP A 255 -8.37 8.26 -17.50
C ASP A 255 -7.13 7.94 -16.65
N LEU A 256 -7.33 7.44 -15.43
CA LEU A 256 -6.28 7.13 -14.46
C LEU A 256 -5.32 8.29 -14.21
N LYS A 257 -5.78 9.55 -14.34
CA LYS A 257 -4.94 10.74 -14.11
C LYS A 257 -5.29 11.48 -12.81
N SER A 258 -6.17 10.93 -11.99
CA SER A 258 -6.45 11.44 -10.66
C SER A 258 -5.69 10.64 -9.63
N LEU A 259 -4.76 11.28 -8.92
CA LEU A 259 -4.06 10.73 -7.79
C LEU A 259 -4.90 11.00 -6.54
N PHE A 260 -5.56 9.98 -6.02
CA PHE A 260 -6.24 10.01 -4.72
C PHE A 260 -5.22 9.77 -3.63
N ILE A 261 -5.18 10.63 -2.61
CA ILE A 261 -4.10 10.66 -1.62
C ILE A 261 -4.70 10.60 -0.22
N THR A 262 -4.30 9.59 0.55
CA THR A 262 -4.64 9.45 1.96
C THR A 262 -3.52 10.09 2.79
N ALA A 263 -3.85 11.17 3.49
CA ALA A 263 -2.89 11.93 4.27
C ALA A 263 -3.47 12.23 5.65
N SER A 264 -2.99 11.49 6.65
CA SER A 264 -3.40 11.61 8.05
C SER A 264 -4.92 11.66 8.20
N THR A 265 -5.50 12.84 8.39
CA THR A 265 -6.92 13.00 8.75
C THR A 265 -7.83 13.28 7.56
N SER A 266 -7.28 13.30 6.34
CA SER A 266 -8.01 13.73 5.14
C SER A 266 -7.74 12.85 3.90
N LEU A 267 -8.70 12.87 2.98
CA LEU A 267 -8.58 12.34 1.62
C LEU A 267 -8.47 13.51 0.65
N TYR A 268 -7.48 13.46 -0.24
CA TYR A 268 -7.25 14.46 -1.28
C TYR A 268 -7.31 13.84 -2.69
N ARG A 269 -7.46 14.70 -3.70
CA ARG A 269 -7.28 14.36 -5.11
C ARG A 269 -6.41 15.42 -5.79
N LEU A 270 -5.44 14.94 -6.57
CA LEU A 270 -4.57 15.78 -7.40
C LEU A 270 -4.53 15.21 -8.82
N ARG A 271 -4.67 16.07 -9.83
CA ARG A 271 -4.55 15.64 -11.23
C ARG A 271 -3.10 15.56 -11.65
N ARG A 272 -2.76 14.53 -12.42
CA ARG A 272 -1.43 14.28 -12.99
C ARG A 272 -1.50 14.26 -14.52
N SER A 273 -0.40 14.62 -15.16
CA SER A 273 -0.27 14.58 -16.63
C SER A 273 -0.11 13.15 -17.14
N ILE A 274 0.61 12.31 -16.39
CA ILE A 274 0.88 10.90 -16.68
C ILE A 274 -0.13 10.05 -15.92
N ALA A 275 -0.74 9.10 -16.63
CA ALA A 275 -1.73 8.19 -16.06
C ALA A 275 -1.05 7.13 -15.19
N GLY A 276 -1.77 6.58 -14.22
CA GLY A 276 -1.36 5.39 -13.47
C GLY A 276 -1.58 4.10 -14.25
N LEU A 277 -1.58 2.99 -13.51
CA LEU A 277 -1.84 1.66 -14.03
C LEU A 277 -3.19 1.13 -13.52
N PRO A 278 -3.93 0.34 -14.32
CA PRO A 278 -5.08 -0.38 -13.81
C PRO A 278 -4.64 -1.45 -12.80
N VAL A 279 -5.44 -1.67 -11.76
CA VAL A 279 -5.11 -2.61 -10.68
C VAL A 279 -5.51 -4.06 -11.02
N PHE A 280 -6.50 -4.27 -11.90
CA PHE A 280 -6.94 -5.57 -12.39
C PHE A 280 -7.73 -5.45 -13.70
#